data_AF-A0A383ANS8-F1
#
_entry.id   AF-A0A383ANS8-F1
#
_cell.length_a   1.000
_cell.length_b   1.000
_cell.length_c   1.000
_cell.angle_alpha   90.00
_cell.angle_beta   90.00
_cell.angle_gamma   90.00
#
_symmetry.space_group_name_H-M   'P 1'
#
loop_
_entity.id
_entity.type
_entity.pdbx_description
1 polymer ?
#
loop_
_entity_poly.entity_id
_entity_poly.type
_entity_poly.pdbx_seq_one_letter_code
_entity_poly.pdbx_strand_id
1 'polypeptide(L)'
;MDPNKLQAEIDTYIARTPRSAKLQKQAEAYLPGGSSRGTSYFDPYPHFIERGEGPYIVDVDGNKSLDFMINATSLILGHADSSIAEVISDQAGKGAAFSGPTSAQIRLANILTSRIPSVDTIRFTNSGTEGTMMAVRAARQFTGREKILKIEGGYHGSHDYVSVSVYPAKDSLDPAGPTPIPEYSTQPSAIADGVFVVAYNDPPAAEAVIRENADEIACVI
;
A
#
# COMPACT_ATOMS: atom_id res chain seq x y z
N MET A 1 18.81 -18.59 12.59
CA MET A 1 19.79 -17.73 11.90
C MET A 1 21.01 -17.65 12.81
N ASP A 2 22.23 -17.74 12.27
CA ASP A 2 23.44 -17.56 13.07
C ASP A 2 23.54 -16.09 13.50
N PRO A 3 23.35 -15.75 14.78
CA PRO A 3 23.27 -14.34 15.23
C PRO A 3 24.54 -13.56 14.91
N ASN A 4 25.69 -14.24 14.88
CA ASN A 4 26.97 -13.61 14.58
C ASN A 4 27.07 -13.18 13.11
N LYS A 5 26.46 -13.93 12.19
CA LYS A 5 26.41 -13.56 10.77
C LYS A 5 25.49 -12.36 10.54
N LEU A 6 24.32 -12.32 11.18
CA LEU A 6 23.42 -11.18 11.07
C LEU A 6 24.10 -9.91 11.59
N GLN A 7 24.76 -9.98 12.74
CA GLN A 7 25.47 -8.82 13.29
C GLN A 7 26.59 -8.34 12.37
N ALA A 8 27.37 -9.25 11.77
CA ALA A 8 28.42 -8.87 10.83
C ALA A 8 27.87 -8.17 9.58
N GLU A 9 26.71 -8.58 9.06
CA GLU A 9 26.04 -7.89 7.95
C GLU A 9 25.49 -6.51 8.37
N ILE A 10 24.94 -6.40 9.58
CA ILE A 10 24.50 -5.11 10.15
C ILE A 10 25.69 -4.15 10.28
N ASP A 11 26.83 -4.61 10.81
CA ASP A 11 28.02 -3.80 10.97
C ASP A 11 28.58 -3.34 9.60
N THR A 12 28.56 -4.25 8.62
CA THR A 12 28.95 -3.94 7.24
C THR A 12 28.01 -2.91 6.61
N TYR A 13 26.70 -3.04 6.82
CA TYR A 13 25.71 -2.07 6.37
C TYR A 13 25.98 -0.70 6.99
N ILE A 14 26.11 -0.62 8.32
CA ILE A 14 26.37 0.65 9.04
C ILE A 14 27.64 1.33 8.53
N ALA A 15 28.71 0.56 8.34
CA ALA A 15 29.98 1.09 7.85
C ALA A 15 29.89 1.69 6.44
N ARG A 16 28.96 1.18 5.62
CA ARG A 16 28.72 1.63 4.23
C ARG A 16 27.71 2.76 4.11
N THR A 17 26.92 3.03 5.16
CA THR A 17 25.83 4.03 5.13
C THR A 17 25.91 5.12 6.22
N PRO A 18 27.08 5.73 6.50
CA PRO A 18 27.23 6.68 7.61
C PRO A 18 26.42 7.98 7.45
N ARG A 19 26.22 8.48 6.23
CA ARG A 19 25.38 9.67 5.96
C ARG A 19 23.91 9.33 6.17
N SER A 20 23.46 8.16 5.74
CA SER A 20 22.09 7.69 6.02
C SER A 20 21.83 7.61 7.53
N ALA A 21 22.77 7.09 8.32
CA ALA A 21 22.66 7.05 9.78
C ALA A 21 22.46 8.45 10.40
N LYS A 22 23.24 9.42 9.90
CA LYS A 22 23.14 10.82 10.35
C LYS A 22 21.78 11.43 9.99
N LEU A 23 21.27 11.16 8.79
CA LEU A 23 19.96 11.65 8.35
C LEU A 23 18.82 11.01 9.14
N GLN A 24 18.89 9.71 9.44
CA GLN A 24 17.91 9.05 10.31
C GLN A 24 17.82 9.74 11.67
N LYS A 25 18.96 9.97 12.32
CA LYS A 25 19.00 10.66 13.63
C LYS A 25 18.40 12.06 13.57
N GLN A 26 18.56 12.76 12.44
CA GLN A 26 17.91 14.05 12.22
C GLN A 26 16.40 13.90 12.02
N ALA A 27 15.98 12.89 11.24
CA ALA A 27 14.58 12.62 10.96
C ALA A 27 13.80 12.27 12.24
N GLU A 28 14.39 11.51 13.16
CA GLU A 28 13.79 11.14 14.46
C GLU A 28 13.42 12.33 15.34
N ALA A 29 14.02 13.51 15.12
CA ALA A 29 13.63 14.73 15.82
C ALA A 29 12.26 15.28 15.37
N TYR A 30 11.77 14.84 14.21
CA TYR A 30 10.58 15.40 13.55
C TYR A 30 9.53 14.34 13.17
N LEU A 31 9.95 13.10 12.97
CA LEU A 31 9.11 11.98 12.52
C LEU A 31 9.19 10.85 13.56
N PRO A 32 8.07 10.26 14.00
CA PRO A 32 8.09 9.08 14.85
C PRO A 32 8.92 7.95 14.22
N GLY A 33 9.99 7.52 14.89
CA GLY A 33 10.93 6.53 14.36
C GLY A 33 11.68 6.99 13.10
N GLY A 34 11.72 8.29 12.81
CA GLY A 34 12.42 8.87 11.66
C GLY A 34 11.79 8.56 10.29
N SER A 35 10.56 8.04 10.24
CA SER A 35 9.90 7.64 8.99
C SER A 35 8.48 8.19 8.87
N SER A 36 8.09 8.51 7.63
CA SER A 36 6.70 8.83 7.27
C SER A 36 6.00 7.69 6.51
N ARG A 37 6.66 6.54 6.35
CA ARG A 37 6.13 5.35 5.67
C ARG A 37 6.65 4.09 6.35
N GLY A 38 5.79 3.40 7.10
CA GLY A 38 6.16 2.22 7.89
C GLY A 38 6.85 1.12 7.07
N THR A 39 6.38 0.88 5.83
CA THR A 39 6.95 -0.18 4.96
C THR A 39 8.39 0.05 4.51
N SER A 40 8.92 1.27 4.66
CA SER A 40 10.28 1.62 4.22
C SER A 40 11.29 1.60 5.37
N TYR A 41 10.84 1.47 6.61
CA TYR A 41 11.72 1.42 7.77
C TYR A 41 12.17 -0.01 8.07
N PHE A 42 13.43 -0.16 8.49
CA PHE A 42 13.97 -1.37 9.08
C PHE A 42 15.11 -1.00 10.03
N ASP A 43 15.36 -1.84 11.04
CA ASP A 43 16.46 -1.63 11.98
C ASP A 43 17.81 -1.98 11.33
N PRO A 44 18.90 -1.25 11.65
CA PRO A 44 18.96 -0.15 12.61
C PRO A 44 18.44 1.19 12.07
N TYR A 45 18.43 1.36 10.74
CA TYR A 45 17.85 2.50 10.03
C TYR A 45 17.84 2.23 8.51
N PRO A 46 16.91 2.82 7.74
CA PRO A 46 16.90 2.71 6.29
C PRO A 46 18.01 3.55 5.63
N HIS A 47 18.47 3.12 4.45
CA HIS A 47 19.36 3.92 3.63
C HIS A 47 18.56 5.05 2.98
N PHE A 48 19.15 6.24 2.92
CA PHE A 48 18.48 7.41 2.36
C PHE A 48 18.81 7.50 0.87
N ILE A 49 17.78 7.50 0.01
CA ILE A 49 17.96 7.58 -1.44
C ILE A 49 18.29 9.02 -1.84
N GLU A 50 19.34 9.21 -2.62
CA GLU A 50 19.69 10.52 -3.21
C GLU A 50 19.06 10.68 -4.59
N ARG A 51 19.14 9.64 -5.43
CA ARG A 51 18.58 9.66 -6.80
C ARG A 51 18.34 8.25 -7.34
N GLY A 52 17.57 8.17 -8.41
CA GLY A 52 17.42 6.96 -9.23
C GLY A 52 17.64 7.28 -10.71
N GLU A 53 18.07 6.28 -11.47
CA GLU A 53 18.27 6.37 -12.92
C GLU A 53 18.11 4.99 -13.57
N GLY A 54 17.12 4.87 -14.46
CA GLY A 54 16.75 3.60 -15.07
C GLY A 54 16.41 2.57 -13.98
N PRO A 55 17.01 1.37 -13.98
CA PRO A 55 16.70 0.35 -12.99
C PRO A 55 17.49 0.53 -11.68
N TYR A 56 18.30 1.58 -11.52
CA TYR A 56 19.19 1.75 -10.37
C TYR A 56 18.73 2.85 -9.43
N ILE A 57 19.04 2.66 -8.15
CA ILE A 57 19.04 3.70 -7.11
C ILE A 57 20.46 3.97 -6.64
N VAL A 58 20.71 5.21 -6.21
CA VAL A 58 21.94 5.65 -5.56
C VAL A 58 21.56 6.28 -4.23
N ASP A 59 22.07 5.73 -3.14
CA ASP A 59 21.87 6.29 -1.80
C ASP A 59 22.77 7.52 -1.56
N VAL A 60 22.51 8.24 -0.47
CA VAL A 60 23.30 9.42 -0.08
C VAL A 60 24.74 9.07 0.26
N ASP A 61 25.08 7.80 0.47
CA ASP A 61 26.44 7.34 0.72
C ASP A 61 27.17 6.96 -0.58
N GLY A 62 26.50 7.08 -1.73
CA GLY A 62 27.03 6.79 -3.05
C GLY A 62 26.95 5.31 -3.45
N ASN A 63 26.30 4.47 -2.64
CA ASN A 63 26.09 3.07 -3.00
C ASN A 63 25.05 2.98 -4.13
N LYS A 64 25.42 2.32 -5.22
CA LYS A 64 24.53 2.05 -6.36
C LYS A 64 23.97 0.63 -6.25
N SER A 65 22.65 0.51 -6.29
CA SER A 65 21.93 -0.77 -6.19
C SER A 65 20.92 -0.93 -7.32
N LEU A 66 20.75 -2.16 -7.80
CA LEU A 66 19.67 -2.52 -8.73
C LEU A 66 18.36 -2.58 -7.93
N ASP A 67 17.35 -1.80 -8.34
CA ASP A 67 16.10 -1.67 -7.61
C ASP A 67 15.06 -2.68 -8.12
N PHE A 68 14.78 -3.70 -7.32
CA PHE A 68 13.70 -4.65 -7.56
C PHE A 68 12.40 -4.28 -6.84
N MET A 69 12.43 -3.28 -5.97
CA MET A 69 11.26 -2.80 -5.24
C MET A 69 10.45 -1.83 -6.10
N ILE A 70 11.11 -0.99 -6.91
CA ILE A 70 10.52 -0.03 -7.87
C ILE A 70 9.32 0.72 -7.29
N ASN A 71 9.51 1.20 -6.05
CA ASN A 71 8.48 1.83 -5.22
C ASN A 71 7.17 1.02 -5.14
N ALA A 72 7.26 -0.23 -4.68
CA ALA A 72 6.13 -1.15 -4.60
C ALA A 72 5.40 -1.26 -5.93
N THR A 73 6.16 -1.63 -6.97
CA THR A 73 5.71 -1.87 -8.36
C THR A 73 5.20 -0.64 -9.13
N SER A 74 5.09 0.53 -8.50
CA SER A 74 4.56 1.74 -9.15
C SER A 74 5.46 2.32 -10.25
N LEU A 75 6.78 2.13 -10.14
CA LEU A 75 7.75 2.63 -11.12
C LEU A 75 8.11 1.56 -12.16
N ILE A 76 7.12 1.08 -12.92
CA ILE A 76 7.31 0.01 -13.91
C ILE A 76 8.31 0.37 -15.03
N LEU A 77 8.49 1.66 -15.32
CA LEU A 77 9.47 2.16 -16.29
C LEU A 77 10.85 2.46 -15.66
N GLY A 78 11.02 2.17 -14.36
CA GLY A 78 12.19 2.56 -13.59
C GLY A 78 12.19 4.03 -13.17
N HIS A 79 13.35 4.48 -12.72
CA HIS A 79 13.58 5.81 -12.17
C HIS A 79 13.97 6.81 -13.25
N ALA A 80 13.44 8.03 -13.15
CA ALA A 80 13.78 9.17 -14.00
C ALA A 80 13.68 8.87 -15.52
N ASP A 81 12.65 8.13 -15.94
CA ASP A 81 12.34 7.95 -17.36
C ASP A 81 12.15 9.32 -18.03
N SER A 82 12.96 9.59 -19.07
CA SER A 82 13.01 10.91 -19.70
C SER A 82 11.69 11.29 -20.36
N SER A 83 10.98 10.33 -20.94
CA SER A 83 9.69 10.59 -21.59
C SER A 83 8.62 11.03 -20.59
N ILE A 84 8.66 10.51 -19.36
CA ILE A 84 7.78 10.94 -18.27
C ILE A 84 8.24 12.28 -17.68
N ALA A 85 9.55 12.44 -17.42
CA ALA A 85 10.10 13.65 -16.82
C ALA A 85 9.83 14.90 -17.68
N GLU A 86 10.00 14.79 -19.00
CA GLU A 86 9.71 15.86 -19.96
C GLU A 86 8.23 16.28 -19.93
N VAL A 87 7.30 15.31 -19.94
CA VAL A 87 5.85 15.58 -19.91
C VAL A 87 5.42 16.21 -18.59
N ILE A 88 5.98 15.75 -17.45
CA ILE A 88 5.72 16.35 -16.15
C ILE A 88 6.22 17.81 -16.11
N SER A 89 7.42 18.05 -16.64
CA SER A 89 8.01 19.40 -16.68
C SER A 89 7.18 20.36 -17.53
N ASP A 90 6.75 19.93 -18.73
CA ASP A 90 5.86 20.73 -19.59
C ASP A 90 4.52 21.03 -18.91
N GLN A 91 3.90 20.02 -18.26
CA GLN A 91 2.64 20.23 -17.54
C GLN A 91 2.82 21.15 -16.33
N ALA A 92 3.93 21.07 -15.61
CA ALA A 92 4.23 21.99 -14.50
C ALA A 92 4.29 23.45 -14.96
N GLY A 93 4.83 23.71 -16.17
CA GLY A 93 4.81 25.03 -16.79
C GLY A 93 3.41 25.58 -17.11
N LYS A 94 2.40 24.71 -17.21
CA LYS A 94 0.99 25.08 -17.46
C LYS A 94 0.16 25.16 -16.18
N GLY A 95 0.69 24.66 -15.06
CA GLY A 95 -0.01 24.49 -13.79
C GLY A 95 -0.32 23.01 -13.48
N ALA A 96 -0.15 22.62 -12.21
CA ALA A 96 -0.24 21.24 -11.77
C ALA A 96 -1.63 20.81 -11.28
N ALA A 97 -2.47 21.75 -10.84
CA ALA A 97 -3.81 21.49 -10.31
C ALA A 97 -4.74 22.67 -10.54
N PHE A 98 -6.02 22.38 -10.78
CA PHE A 98 -7.06 23.37 -11.05
C PHE A 98 -8.35 22.95 -10.34
N SER A 99 -9.19 23.91 -9.96
CA SER A 99 -10.55 23.64 -9.43
C SER A 99 -11.54 23.18 -10.52
N GLY A 100 -11.10 23.10 -11.77
CA GLY A 100 -11.88 22.66 -12.91
C GLY A 100 -11.28 21.41 -13.59
N PRO A 101 -12.08 20.69 -14.39
CA PRO A 101 -11.62 19.52 -15.11
C PRO A 101 -10.60 19.87 -16.20
N THR A 102 -9.67 18.96 -16.48
CA THR A 102 -8.78 19.02 -17.65
C THR A 102 -9.09 17.87 -18.61
N SER A 103 -8.69 18.00 -19.88
CA SER A 103 -8.84 16.93 -20.88
C SER A 103 -8.00 15.69 -20.58
N ALA A 104 -7.00 15.80 -19.70
CA ALA A 104 -6.12 14.68 -19.33
C ALA A 104 -6.90 13.53 -18.68
N GLN A 105 -7.90 13.84 -17.84
CA GLN A 105 -8.70 12.80 -17.19
C GLN A 105 -9.50 11.96 -18.20
N ILE A 106 -9.98 12.57 -19.30
CA ILE A 106 -10.75 11.87 -20.34
C ILE A 106 -9.82 10.91 -21.08
N ARG A 107 -8.62 11.37 -21.44
CA ARG A 107 -7.63 10.53 -22.12
C ARG A 107 -7.24 9.32 -21.26
N LEU A 108 -6.95 9.53 -19.98
CA LEU A 108 -6.58 8.45 -19.07
C LEU A 108 -7.76 7.49 -18.83
N ALA A 109 -8.97 8.01 -18.64
CA ALA A 109 -10.17 7.19 -18.47
C ALA A 109 -10.38 6.30 -19.69
N ASN A 110 -10.29 6.84 -20.91
CA ASN A 110 -10.42 6.07 -22.14
C ASN A 110 -9.36 4.96 -22.26
N ILE A 111 -8.11 5.23 -21.91
CA ILE A 111 -7.04 4.22 -21.91
C ILE A 111 -7.39 3.07 -20.96
N LEU A 112 -7.86 3.38 -19.75
CA LEU A 112 -8.16 2.38 -18.73
C LEU A 112 -9.41 1.56 -19.06
N THR A 113 -10.53 2.19 -19.42
CA THR A 113 -11.78 1.49 -19.75
C THR A 113 -11.64 0.66 -21.02
N SER A 114 -10.80 1.08 -21.98
CA SER A 114 -10.52 0.27 -23.18
C SER A 114 -9.61 -0.94 -22.91
N ARG A 115 -8.81 -0.92 -21.84
CA ARG A 115 -7.87 -2.00 -21.49
C ARG A 115 -8.40 -2.97 -20.45
N ILE A 116 -9.38 -2.56 -19.63
CA ILE A 116 -9.90 -3.34 -18.52
C ILE A 116 -11.37 -3.68 -18.80
N PRO A 117 -11.69 -4.90 -19.29
CA PRO A 117 -13.02 -5.24 -19.78
C PRO A 117 -14.15 -5.14 -18.76
N SER A 118 -13.85 -5.24 -17.46
CA SER A 118 -14.83 -5.15 -16.38
C SER A 118 -15.16 -3.74 -15.94
N VAL A 119 -14.55 -2.71 -16.55
CA VAL A 119 -14.65 -1.32 -16.09
C VAL A 119 -15.24 -0.43 -17.17
N ASP A 120 -16.54 -0.14 -17.03
CA ASP A 120 -17.25 0.76 -17.96
C ASP A 120 -16.96 2.25 -17.69
N THR A 121 -16.86 2.64 -16.42
CA THR A 121 -16.60 4.04 -16.00
C THR A 121 -15.65 4.09 -14.80
N ILE A 122 -14.91 5.20 -14.66
CA ILE A 122 -13.86 5.38 -13.63
C ILE A 122 -13.99 6.75 -12.96
N ARG A 123 -13.58 6.81 -11.69
CA ARG A 123 -13.22 8.03 -10.98
C ARG A 123 -11.80 7.90 -10.44
N PHE A 124 -11.00 8.95 -10.55
CA PHE A 124 -9.62 8.98 -10.05
C PHE A 124 -9.58 9.38 -8.57
N THR A 125 -8.62 8.79 -7.85
CA THR A 125 -8.28 9.10 -6.46
C THR A 125 -6.77 9.40 -6.37
N ASN A 126 -6.31 9.85 -5.21
CA ASN A 126 -4.92 10.24 -4.99
C ASN A 126 -4.05 9.08 -4.48
N SER A 127 -4.67 7.96 -4.08
CA SER A 127 -3.96 6.78 -3.59
C SER A 127 -4.77 5.50 -3.80
N GLY A 128 -4.08 4.35 -3.68
CA GLY A 128 -4.74 3.04 -3.62
C GLY A 128 -5.68 2.91 -2.42
N THR A 129 -5.30 3.43 -1.25
CA THR A 129 -6.16 3.50 -0.05
C THR A 129 -7.46 4.27 -0.33
N GLU A 130 -7.40 5.39 -1.03
CA GLU A 130 -8.62 6.11 -1.41
C GLU A 130 -9.44 5.33 -2.45
N GLY A 131 -8.78 4.61 -3.36
CA GLY A 131 -9.45 3.78 -4.36
C GLY A 131 -10.31 2.69 -3.72
N THR A 132 -9.72 1.91 -2.80
CA THR A 132 -10.42 0.85 -2.07
C THR A 132 -11.49 1.42 -1.13
N MET A 133 -11.21 2.54 -0.47
CA MET A 133 -12.19 3.24 0.37
C MET A 133 -13.44 3.65 -0.43
N MET A 134 -13.24 4.23 -1.62
CA MET A 134 -14.36 4.67 -2.46
C MET A 134 -15.10 3.48 -3.08
N ALA A 135 -14.41 2.38 -3.41
CA ALA A 135 -15.04 1.16 -3.88
C ALA A 135 -15.96 0.54 -2.81
N VAL A 136 -15.49 0.42 -1.56
CA VAL A 136 -16.31 -0.06 -0.43
C VAL A 136 -17.53 0.84 -0.20
N ARG A 137 -17.34 2.16 -0.23
CA ARG A 137 -18.46 3.11 -0.08
C ARG A 137 -19.49 2.98 -1.22
N ALA A 138 -19.03 2.82 -2.46
CA ALA A 138 -19.91 2.62 -3.60
C ALA A 138 -20.69 1.30 -3.47
N ALA A 139 -20.04 0.20 -3.07
CA ALA A 139 -20.71 -1.08 -2.85
C ALA A 139 -21.77 -1.01 -1.75
N ARG A 140 -21.46 -0.37 -0.62
CA ARG A 140 -22.43 -0.13 0.47
C ARG A 140 -23.64 0.66 -0.02
N GLN A 141 -23.40 1.78 -0.71
CA GLN A 141 -24.48 2.61 -1.24
C GLN A 141 -25.34 1.88 -2.29
N PHE A 142 -24.72 1.06 -3.14
CA PHE A 142 -25.42 0.32 -4.19
C PHE A 142 -26.28 -0.82 -3.63
N THR A 143 -25.73 -1.56 -2.66
CA THR A 143 -26.41 -2.75 -2.10
C THR A 143 -27.34 -2.42 -0.94
N GLY A 144 -27.15 -1.28 -0.27
CA GLY A 144 -27.84 -0.93 0.98
C GLY A 144 -27.33 -1.72 2.20
N ARG A 145 -26.19 -2.41 2.07
CA ARG A 145 -25.62 -3.30 3.09
C ARG A 145 -24.40 -2.65 3.75
N GLU A 146 -24.08 -3.06 4.97
CA GLU A 146 -23.09 -2.37 5.81
C GLU A 146 -21.73 -3.08 5.88
N LYS A 147 -21.73 -4.40 5.96
CA LYS A 147 -20.50 -5.16 6.23
C LYS A 147 -19.74 -5.47 4.96
N ILE A 148 -18.44 -5.77 5.10
CA ILE A 148 -17.61 -6.29 4.00
C ILE A 148 -17.08 -7.67 4.37
N LEU A 149 -16.71 -8.45 3.37
CA LEU A 149 -15.91 -9.65 3.56
C LEU A 149 -14.51 -9.40 3.02
N LYS A 150 -13.51 -9.79 3.79
CA LYS A 150 -12.09 -9.66 3.45
C LYS A 150 -11.39 -11.01 3.54
N ILE A 151 -10.31 -11.16 2.78
CA ILE A 151 -9.42 -12.31 2.92
C ILE A 151 -8.30 -12.00 3.93
N GLU A 152 -8.07 -12.91 4.88
CA GLU A 152 -7.02 -12.78 5.90
C GLU A 152 -5.64 -12.60 5.23
N GLY A 153 -4.86 -11.64 5.71
CA GLY A 153 -3.55 -11.29 5.14
C GLY A 153 -3.62 -10.36 3.92
N GLY A 154 -4.80 -10.07 3.39
CA GLY A 154 -4.98 -9.16 2.26
C GLY A 154 -4.70 -7.69 2.64
N TYR A 155 -3.79 -7.02 1.95
CA TYR A 155 -3.53 -5.59 2.12
C TYR A 155 -4.25 -4.76 1.06
N HIS A 156 -5.14 -3.86 1.49
CA HIS A 156 -5.94 -3.01 0.59
C HIS A 156 -5.85 -1.52 0.95
N GLY A 157 -4.74 -1.10 1.55
CA GLY A 157 -4.54 0.25 2.05
C GLY A 157 -4.77 0.37 3.55
N SER A 158 -4.90 1.60 4.04
CA SER A 158 -4.83 1.94 5.46
C SER A 158 -6.12 2.52 6.04
N HIS A 159 -7.27 2.34 5.37
CA HIS A 159 -8.54 2.79 5.90
C HIS A 159 -9.16 1.71 6.81
N ASP A 160 -9.92 2.13 7.82
CA ASP A 160 -10.22 1.33 9.02
C ASP A 160 -10.73 -0.09 8.75
N TYR A 161 -11.72 -0.25 7.86
CA TYR A 161 -12.31 -1.57 7.60
C TYR A 161 -11.36 -2.53 6.87
N VAL A 162 -10.49 -2.04 5.99
CA VAL A 162 -9.56 -2.90 5.24
C VAL A 162 -8.22 -3.07 5.93
N SER A 163 -7.98 -2.40 7.05
CA SER A 163 -6.80 -2.67 7.89
C SER A 163 -7.01 -3.87 8.82
N VAL A 164 -8.25 -4.34 9.00
CA VAL A 164 -8.56 -5.54 9.81
C VAL A 164 -7.87 -6.78 9.22
N SER A 165 -7.19 -7.57 10.04
CA SER A 165 -6.51 -8.82 9.69
C SER A 165 -5.50 -8.72 8.53
N VAL A 166 -4.74 -7.62 8.42
CA VAL A 166 -3.66 -7.50 7.40
C VAL A 166 -2.41 -8.29 7.80
N TYR A 167 -1.92 -8.12 9.02
CA TYR A 167 -0.72 -8.81 9.53
C TYR A 167 -0.97 -9.38 10.93
N PRO A 168 -1.97 -10.29 11.07
CA PRO A 168 -2.25 -10.91 12.36
C PRO A 168 -0.99 -11.57 12.94
N ALA A 169 -0.82 -11.43 14.26
CA ALA A 169 0.26 -12.10 14.95
C ALA A 169 0.12 -13.61 14.79
N LYS A 170 1.25 -14.32 14.66
CA LYS A 170 1.27 -15.76 14.33
C LYS A 170 0.44 -16.61 15.31
N ASP A 171 0.44 -16.24 16.59
CA ASP A 171 -0.31 -16.89 17.66
C ASP A 171 -1.81 -16.57 17.65
N SER A 172 -2.22 -15.54 16.92
CA SER A 172 -3.62 -15.14 16.72
C SER A 172 -4.24 -15.74 15.46
N LEU A 173 -3.47 -16.44 14.63
CA LEU A 173 -3.96 -17.09 13.42
C LEU A 173 -4.79 -18.34 13.76
N ASP A 174 -5.98 -18.42 13.19
CA ASP A 174 -6.81 -19.63 13.16
C ASP A 174 -7.18 -19.98 11.72
N PRO A 175 -6.38 -20.82 11.04
CA PRO A 175 -6.65 -21.20 9.65
C PRO A 175 -7.98 -21.92 9.43
N ALA A 176 -8.58 -22.51 10.48
CA ALA A 176 -9.84 -23.24 10.38
C ALA A 176 -11.07 -22.34 10.54
N GLY A 177 -10.89 -21.14 11.11
CA GLY A 177 -11.95 -20.16 11.30
C GLY A 177 -11.40 -18.78 11.66
N PRO A 178 -10.83 -18.04 10.69
CA PRO A 178 -10.27 -16.73 10.96
C PRO A 178 -11.30 -15.79 11.59
N THR A 179 -10.87 -15.07 12.62
CA THR A 179 -11.69 -14.02 13.22
C THR A 179 -11.15 -12.64 12.84
N PRO A 180 -11.99 -11.59 12.83
CA PRO A 180 -11.54 -10.24 12.58
C PRO A 180 -10.54 -9.80 13.67
N ILE A 181 -9.31 -9.47 13.27
CA ILE A 181 -8.24 -9.03 14.16
C ILE A 181 -8.00 -7.53 13.90
N PRO A 182 -8.14 -6.67 14.92
CA PRO A 182 -7.88 -5.24 14.78
C PRO A 182 -6.43 -4.94 14.38
N GLU A 183 -6.24 -3.87 13.62
CA GLU A 183 -4.92 -3.39 13.21
C GLU A 183 -4.07 -2.89 14.39
N TYR A 184 -4.72 -2.28 15.38
CA TYR A 184 -4.11 -1.77 16.60
C TYR A 184 -5.08 -1.93 17.78
N SER A 185 -4.52 -2.00 18.99
CA SER A 185 -5.26 -2.39 20.21
C SER A 185 -6.42 -1.47 20.60
N THR A 186 -6.42 -0.22 20.11
CA THR A 186 -7.46 0.78 20.39
C THR A 186 -8.38 1.05 19.21
N GLN A 187 -8.33 0.24 18.14
CA GLN A 187 -9.27 0.36 17.03
C GLN A 187 -10.69 0.07 17.55
N PRO A 188 -11.70 0.92 17.25
CA PRO A 188 -13.06 0.70 17.76
C PRO A 188 -13.59 -0.68 17.34
N SER A 189 -14.18 -1.43 18.27
CA SER A 189 -14.68 -2.78 18.00
C SER A 189 -15.69 -2.83 16.85
N ALA A 190 -16.51 -1.79 16.72
CA ALA A 190 -17.48 -1.63 15.64
C ALA A 190 -16.86 -1.67 14.22
N ILE A 191 -15.56 -1.39 14.09
CA ILE A 191 -14.85 -1.57 12.82
C ILE A 191 -14.66 -3.05 12.52
N ALA A 192 -14.14 -3.83 13.49
CA ALA A 192 -13.95 -5.26 13.36
C ALA A 192 -15.28 -6.01 13.18
N ASP A 193 -16.32 -5.60 13.91
CA ASP A 193 -17.69 -6.13 13.78
C ASP A 193 -18.29 -5.90 12.38
N GLY A 194 -17.76 -4.92 11.64
CA GLY A 194 -18.15 -4.59 10.28
C GLY A 194 -17.45 -5.40 9.18
N VAL A 195 -16.59 -6.36 9.54
CA VAL A 195 -15.73 -7.11 8.61
C VAL A 195 -15.84 -8.60 8.90
N PHE A 196 -16.29 -9.38 7.91
CA PHE A 196 -16.09 -10.82 7.91
C PHE A 196 -14.70 -11.14 7.36
N VAL A 197 -14.02 -12.13 7.93
CA VAL A 197 -12.69 -12.56 7.50
C VAL A 197 -12.71 -14.05 7.17
N VAL A 198 -12.12 -14.42 6.04
CA VAL A 198 -11.97 -15.82 5.61
C VAL A 198 -10.53 -16.10 5.19
N ALA A 199 -10.13 -17.37 5.24
CA ALA A 199 -8.78 -17.76 4.87
C ALA A 199 -8.54 -17.62 3.36
N TYR A 200 -7.33 -17.23 2.98
CA TYR A 200 -6.93 -17.18 1.57
C TYR A 200 -6.94 -18.59 0.95
N ASN A 201 -7.49 -18.71 -0.25
CA ASN A 201 -7.63 -19.99 -0.97
C ASN A 201 -8.49 -21.06 -0.26
N ASP A 202 -9.51 -20.66 0.50
CA ASP A 202 -10.57 -21.55 0.98
C ASP A 202 -11.96 -21.18 0.40
N PRO A 203 -12.27 -21.55 -0.86
CA PRO A 203 -13.55 -21.25 -1.47
C PRO A 203 -14.76 -21.83 -0.73
N PRO A 204 -14.75 -23.08 -0.22
CA PRO A 204 -15.87 -23.60 0.57
C PRO A 204 -16.19 -22.77 1.81
N ALA A 205 -15.19 -22.36 2.58
CA ALA A 205 -15.40 -21.50 3.75
C ALA A 205 -15.92 -20.11 3.34
N ALA A 206 -15.33 -19.51 2.30
CA ALA A 206 -15.79 -18.23 1.77
C ALA A 206 -17.25 -18.30 1.28
N GLU A 207 -17.62 -19.36 0.56
CA GLU A 207 -18.99 -19.56 0.09
C GLU A 207 -19.98 -19.69 1.26
N ALA A 208 -19.65 -20.46 2.30
CA ALA A 208 -20.48 -20.61 3.48
C ALA A 208 -20.76 -19.25 4.14
N VAL A 209 -19.71 -18.49 4.45
CA VAL A 209 -19.83 -17.15 5.08
C VAL A 209 -20.63 -16.18 4.21
N ILE A 210 -20.38 -16.16 2.89
CA ILE A 210 -21.11 -15.29 1.96
C ILE A 210 -22.60 -15.64 1.94
N ARG A 211 -22.96 -16.93 1.92
CA ARG A 211 -24.36 -17.38 1.87
C ARG A 211 -25.10 -17.11 3.16
N GLU A 212 -24.46 -17.37 4.30
CA GLU A 212 -25.04 -17.15 5.63
C GLU A 212 -25.30 -15.67 5.93
N ASN A 213 -24.48 -14.77 5.38
CA ASN A 213 -24.51 -13.33 5.66
C ASN A 213 -24.84 -12.48 4.41
N ALA A 214 -25.57 -13.06 3.45
CA ALA A 214 -25.78 -12.49 2.12
C ALA A 214 -26.56 -11.15 2.14
N ASP A 215 -27.36 -10.92 3.16
CA ASP A 215 -28.13 -9.69 3.40
C ASP A 215 -27.32 -8.59 4.10
N GLU A 216 -26.17 -8.91 4.68
CA GLU A 216 -25.31 -7.96 5.41
C GLU A 216 -24.06 -7.53 4.62
N ILE A 217 -23.57 -8.37 3.69
CA ILE A 217 -22.32 -8.14 2.96
C ILE A 217 -22.54 -7.28 1.71
N ALA A 218 -21.93 -6.09 1.71
CA ALA A 218 -21.92 -5.16 0.58
C ALA A 218 -20.95 -5.57 -0.53
N CYS A 219 -19.75 -6.05 -0.16
CA CYS A 219 -18.73 -6.50 -1.10
C CYS A 219 -17.76 -7.50 -0.48
N VAL A 220 -17.09 -8.25 -1.36
CA VAL A 220 -15.89 -9.03 -1.08
C VAL A 220 -14.69 -8.26 -1.63
N ILE A 221 -13.64 -8.11 -0.81
CA ILE A 221 -12.42 -7.38 -1.18
C ILE A 221 -11.15 -8.14 -0.81
#